data_AF-A0A963VZD4-F1
#
_entry.id   AF-A0A963VZD4-F1
#
_cell.length_a   1.000
_cell.length_b   1.000
_cell.length_c   1.000
_cell.angle_alpha   90.00
_cell.angle_beta   90.00
_cell.angle_gamma   90.00
#
_symmetry.space_group_name_H-M   'P 1'
#
loop_
_entity.id
_entity.type
_entity.pdbx_description
1 polymer ?
#
loop_
_entity_poly.entity_id
_entity_poly.type
_entity_poly.pdbx_seq_one_letter_code
_entity_poly.pdbx_strand_id
1 'polypeptide(L)'
;PYSVGETGRVGSPGRREIGHGKLAWRATNPLLPAKDAFPYTIRVVSEVTESNGSSSMATVCGTSLALMDAGVPLARPVAGIAMG
;
A
#
# COMPACT_ATOMS: atom_id res chain seq x y z
N PRO A 1 5.47 -15.73 2.43
CA PRO A 1 5.44 -17.09 1.83
C PRO A 1 4.06 -17.75 1.99
N TYR A 2 3.44 -17.67 3.17
CA TYR A 2 2.10 -18.23 3.39
C TYR A 2 1.01 -17.64 2.49
N SER A 3 1.20 -16.41 2.00
CA SER A 3 0.24 -15.74 1.11
C SER A 3 0.07 -16.37 -0.26
N VAL A 4 0.94 -17.32 -0.62
CA VAL A 4 0.81 -18.17 -1.80
C VAL A 4 0.73 -19.65 -1.43
N GLY A 5 0.50 -19.97 -0.15
CA GLY A 5 0.39 -21.35 0.35
C GLY A 5 1.73 -22.09 0.49
N GLU A 6 2.87 -21.38 0.41
CA GLU A 6 4.20 -21.98 0.47
C GLU A 6 4.91 -21.70 1.81
N THR A 7 5.85 -22.57 2.19
CA THR A 7 6.83 -22.27 3.25
C THR A 7 8.02 -21.52 2.66
N GLY A 8 8.62 -20.60 3.41
CA GLY A 8 9.81 -19.89 2.95
C GLY A 8 10.47 -19.07 4.04
N ARG A 9 11.64 -18.49 3.73
CA ARG A 9 12.37 -17.64 4.66
C ARG A 9 11.56 -16.39 5.01
N VAL A 10 11.43 -16.11 6.30
CA VAL A 10 10.87 -14.86 6.84
C VAL A 10 12.01 -14.01 7.38
N GLY A 11 11.99 -12.71 7.11
CA GLY A 11 13.04 -11.80 7.55
C GLY A 11 12.98 -10.45 6.83
N SER A 12 14.15 -9.91 6.50
CA SER A 12 14.28 -8.61 5.84
C SER A 12 13.61 -8.58 4.46
N PRO A 13 13.00 -7.45 4.08
CA PRO A 13 12.29 -7.34 2.82
C PRO A 13 13.24 -7.45 1.62
N GLY A 14 12.82 -8.21 0.61
CA GLY A 14 13.50 -8.35 -0.66
C GLY A 14 13.23 -7.18 -1.62
N ARG A 15 13.93 -7.19 -2.77
CA ARG A 15 13.81 -6.13 -3.79
C ARG A 15 12.38 -5.95 -4.32
N ARG A 16 11.64 -7.05 -4.49
CA ARG A 16 10.24 -7.03 -4.98
C ARG A 16 9.31 -6.32 -4.01
N GLU A 17 9.41 -6.63 -2.71
CA GLU A 17 8.57 -6.02 -1.66
C GLU A 17 8.84 -4.52 -1.56
N ILE A 18 10.11 -4.12 -1.63
CA ILE A 18 10.50 -2.70 -1.69
C ILE A 18 9.94 -2.01 -2.94
N GLY A 19 10.05 -2.65 -4.11
CA GLY A 19 9.53 -2.10 -5.37
C GLY A 19 8.01 -1.93 -5.35
N HIS A 20 7.28 -2.93 -4.87
CA HIS A 20 5.81 -2.88 -4.73
C HIS A 20 5.38 -1.80 -3.73
N GLY A 21 6.05 -1.71 -2.58
CA GLY A 21 5.80 -0.66 -1.60
C GLY A 21 6.05 0.73 -2.19
N LYS A 22 7.11 0.90 -2.98
CA LYS A 22 7.40 2.17 -3.64
C LYS A 22 6.37 2.53 -4.71
N LEU A 23 5.86 1.55 -5.45
CA LEU A 23 4.79 1.75 -6.44
C LEU A 23 3.51 2.24 -5.77
N ALA A 24 3.07 1.56 -4.70
CA ALA A 24 1.86 1.97 -3.98
C ALA A 24 2.01 3.34 -3.31
N TRP A 25 3.20 3.62 -2.76
CA TRP A 25 3.52 4.94 -2.22
C TRP A 25 3.44 6.04 -3.30
N ARG A 26 4.00 5.80 -4.50
CA ARG A 26 3.93 6.77 -5.61
C ARG A 26 2.50 7.03 -6.07
N ALA A 27 1.62 6.02 -6.02
CA ALA A 27 0.21 6.18 -6.36
C ALA A 27 -0.56 7.03 -5.34
N THR A 28 -0.23 6.90 -4.05
CA THR A 28 -0.97 7.55 -2.95
C THR A 28 -0.42 8.94 -2.60
N ASN A 29 0.90 9.13 -2.68
CA ASN A 29 1.58 10.35 -2.25
C ASN A 29 1.03 11.66 -2.86
N PRO A 30 0.62 11.73 -4.14
CA PRO A 30 0.04 12.94 -4.74
C PRO A 30 -1.30 13.37 -4.13
N LEU A 31 -1.96 12.49 -3.36
CA LEU A 31 -3.28 12.74 -2.76
C LEU A 31 -3.20 13.02 -1.26
N LEU A 32 -2.00 12.90 -0.68
CA LEU A 32 -1.78 13.21 0.73
C LEU A 32 -1.91 14.72 0.96
N PRO A 33 -2.49 15.12 2.10
CA PRO A 33 -2.52 16.51 2.50
C PRO A 33 -1.10 17.07 2.71
N ALA A 34 -0.96 18.37 2.55
CA ALA A 34 0.25 19.07 2.94
C ALA A 34 0.41 19.05 4.48
N LYS A 35 1.65 19.17 4.96
CA LYS A 35 1.97 19.04 6.40
C LYS A 35 1.34 20.11 7.28
N ASP A 36 1.09 21.29 6.73
CA ASP A 36 0.37 22.39 7.38
C ASP A 36 -1.11 22.07 7.59
N ALA A 37 -1.75 21.40 6.62
CA ALA A 37 -3.15 20.99 6.70
C ALA A 37 -3.36 19.73 7.57
N PHE A 38 -2.38 18.83 7.62
CA PHE A 38 -2.44 17.62 8.43
C PHE A 38 -1.06 17.28 9.00
N PRO A 39 -0.72 17.76 10.23
CA PRO A 39 0.64 17.72 10.78
C PRO A 39 1.02 16.37 11.39
N TYR A 40 0.73 15.28 10.69
CA TYR A 40 1.05 13.92 11.11
C TYR A 40 2.04 13.25 10.15
N THR A 41 2.92 12.43 10.72
CA THR A 41 3.69 11.48 9.92
C THR A 41 2.88 10.22 9.75
N ILE A 42 2.64 9.83 8.49
CA ILE A 42 1.79 8.68 8.17
C ILE A 42 2.69 7.51 7.80
N ARG A 43 2.48 6.37 8.47
CA ARG A 43 3.11 5.08 8.13
C ARG A 43 2.00 4.09 7.78
N VAL A 44 2.09 3.52 6.58
CA VAL A 44 1.20 2.46 6.13
C VAL A 44 2.02 1.18 5.95
N VAL A 45 1.52 0.08 6.51
CA VAL A 45 2.05 -1.26 6.28
C VAL A 45 0.95 -2.07 5.61
N SER A 46 1.27 -2.70 4.49
CA SER A 46 0.36 -3.59 3.78
C SER A 46 0.87 -5.01 3.94
N GLU A 47 0.16 -5.82 4.71
CA GLU A 47 0.43 -7.24 4.83
C GLU A 47 -0.37 -8.00 3.78
N VAL A 48 0.33 -8.58 2.83
CA VAL A 48 -0.29 -9.39 1.78
C VAL A 48 -0.56 -10.78 2.36
N THR A 49 -1.80 -11.04 2.73
CA THR A 49 -2.24 -12.33 3.31
C THR A 49 -2.57 -13.38 2.26
N GLU A 50 -2.95 -12.96 1.07
CA GLU A 50 -3.20 -13.81 -0.11
C GLU A 50 -2.68 -13.11 -1.38
N SER A 51 -2.18 -13.88 -2.33
CA SER A 51 -1.61 -13.33 -3.57
C SER A 51 -1.86 -14.24 -4.76
N ASN A 52 -2.91 -13.95 -5.53
CA ASN A 52 -3.18 -14.56 -6.83
C ASN A 52 -3.45 -13.51 -7.92
N GLY A 53 -2.74 -12.38 -7.84
CA GLY A 53 -2.93 -11.22 -8.70
C GLY A 53 -2.00 -10.10 -8.28
N SER A 54 -2.34 -8.85 -8.63
CA SER A 54 -1.50 -7.70 -8.26
C SER A 54 -1.72 -7.26 -6.82
N SER A 55 -0.89 -7.81 -5.92
CA SER A 55 -0.85 -7.40 -4.52
C SER A 55 -0.40 -5.94 -4.32
N SER A 56 0.32 -5.35 -5.28
CA SER A 56 0.68 -3.93 -5.24
C SER A 56 -0.53 -3.02 -5.53
N MET A 57 -1.43 -3.40 -6.44
CA MET A 57 -2.67 -2.66 -6.67
C MET A 57 -3.68 -2.87 -5.54
N ALA A 58 -3.76 -4.10 -4.98
CA ALA A 58 -4.51 -4.34 -3.76
C ALA A 58 -4.02 -3.44 -2.60
N THR A 59 -2.70 -3.26 -2.49
CA THR A 59 -2.09 -2.35 -1.50
C THR A 59 -2.51 -0.89 -1.73
N VAL A 60 -2.63 -0.41 -2.98
CA VAL A 60 -3.11 0.96 -3.27
C VAL A 60 -4.55 1.13 -2.79
N CYS A 61 -5.45 0.21 -3.16
CA CYS A 61 -6.85 0.26 -2.76
C CYS A 61 -7.00 0.18 -1.24
N GLY A 62 -6.32 -0.77 -0.60
CA GLY A 62 -6.34 -0.94 0.86
C GLY A 62 -5.77 0.28 1.58
N THR A 63 -4.69 0.88 1.07
CA THR A 63 -4.13 2.12 1.62
C THR A 63 -5.13 3.27 1.53
N SER A 64 -5.82 3.43 0.40
CA SER A 64 -6.83 4.49 0.26
C SER A 64 -7.92 4.36 1.33
N LEU A 65 -8.43 3.14 1.54
CA LEU A 65 -9.45 2.87 2.54
C LEU A 65 -8.93 3.09 3.97
N ALA A 66 -7.75 2.55 4.29
CA ALA A 66 -7.15 2.67 5.62
C ALA A 66 -6.83 4.12 5.99
N LEU A 67 -6.42 4.95 5.03
CA LEU A 67 -6.19 6.38 5.27
C LEU A 67 -7.49 7.14 5.54
N MET A 68 -8.57 6.81 4.83
CA MET A 68 -9.89 7.39 5.10
C MET A 68 -10.41 6.98 6.48
N ASP A 69 -10.25 5.71 6.87
CA ASP A 69 -10.60 5.20 8.19
C ASP A 69 -9.78 5.86 9.31
N ALA A 70 -8.48 6.09 9.07
CA ALA A 70 -7.61 6.82 9.99
C ALA A 70 -7.89 8.34 10.04
N GLY A 71 -8.87 8.84 9.30
CA GLY A 71 -9.26 10.26 9.26
C GLY A 71 -8.27 11.16 8.53
N VAL A 72 -7.42 10.61 7.67
CA VAL A 72 -6.51 11.40 6.83
C VAL A 72 -7.32 12.13 5.76
N PRO A 73 -7.23 13.46 5.65
CA PRO A 73 -7.98 14.24 4.66
C PRO A 73 -7.34 14.09 3.27
N LEU A 74 -7.60 12.95 2.62
CA LEU A 74 -7.20 12.70 1.24
C LEU A 74 -7.99 13.60 0.29
N ALA A 75 -7.33 14.14 -0.74
CA ALA A 75 -7.99 14.97 -1.75
C ALA A 75 -9.09 14.21 -2.54
N ARG A 76 -8.92 12.90 -2.71
CA ARG A 76 -9.87 11.94 -3.30
C ARG A 76 -9.38 10.51 -3.06
N PRO A 77 -10.25 9.49 -3.11
CA PRO A 77 -9.82 8.10 -3.04
C PRO A 77 -8.99 7.69 -4.25
N VAL A 78 -8.16 6.66 -4.10
CA VAL A 78 -7.34 6.07 -5.16
C VAL A 78 -7.57 4.57 -5.26
N ALA A 79 -7.60 4.07 -6.50
CA ALA A 79 -7.72 2.65 -6.82
C ALA A 79 -6.63 2.25 -7.81
N GLY A 80 -6.37 0.95 -7.91
CA GLY A 80 -5.41 0.37 -8.83
C GLY A 80 -5.94 -0.93 -9.43
N ILE A 81 -5.54 -1.21 -10.67
CA ILE A 81 -5.81 -2.46 -11.38
C ILE A 81 -4.55 -2.91 -12.11
N ALA A 82 -4.36 -4.22 -12.24
CA ALA A 82 -3.31 -4.77 -13.09
C ALA A 82 -3.92 -5.29 -14.38
N MET A 83 -3.25 -4.96 -15.48
CA MET A 83 -3.64 -5.32 -16.85
C MET A 83 -2.57 -6.22 -17.46
N GLY A 84 -2.99 -7.09 -18.37
CA GLY A 84 -2.12 -7.94 -19.20
C GLY A 84 -2.00 -7.43 -20.63
#